data_AF-A0A7X6Q921-F1
#
_entry.id   AF-A0A7X6Q921-F1
#
_cell.length_a   1.000
_cell.length_b   1.000
_cell.length_c   1.000
_cell.angle_alpha   90.00
_cell.angle_beta   90.00
_cell.angle_gamma   90.00
#
_symmetry.space_group_name_H-M   'P 1'
#
loop_
_entity.id
_entity.type
_entity.pdbx_description
1 polymer ?
#
loop_
_entity_poly.entity_id
_entity_poly.type
_entity_poly.pdbx_seq_one_letter_code
_entity_poly.pdbx_strand_id
1 'polypeptide(L)'
;GLLDERTFGFNLGYGFSDRTPASENVIIYDNKIYKLEEINFEIPPNYTDQWKITSNNQRFEMTFDPVVDRRTQTNLLVVKSDQHQVFGYFNGYATLDDGTKLLVKDFPGFAEDVYNRF
;
A
#
# COMPACT_ATOMS: atom_id res chain seq x y z
N GLY A 1 -2.02 6.01 11.85
CA GLY A 1 -1.04 6.91 12.48
C GLY A 1 -1.64 8.29 12.66
N LEU A 2 -0.80 9.28 12.92
CA LEU A 2 -1.20 10.69 12.91
C LEU A 2 -0.46 11.40 11.77
N LEU A 3 -1.16 12.31 11.10
CA LEU A 3 -0.59 13.30 10.20
C LEU A 3 -1.03 14.66 10.71
N ASP A 4 -0.08 15.50 11.14
CA ASP A 4 -0.35 16.81 11.76
C ASP A 4 -1.44 16.75 12.84
N GLU A 5 -1.27 15.84 13.80
CA GLU A 5 -2.19 15.58 14.94
C GLU A 5 -3.57 15.00 14.58
N ARG A 6 -3.87 14.79 13.29
CA ARG A 6 -5.10 14.16 12.84
C ARG A 6 -4.91 12.70 12.50
N THR A 7 -5.95 11.90 12.71
CA THR A 7 -5.89 10.48 12.33
C THR A 7 -5.67 10.36 10.84
N PHE A 8 -4.66 9.58 10.46
CA PHE A 8 -4.34 9.31 9.06
C PHE A 8 -3.96 7.84 8.86
N GLY A 9 -4.40 7.27 7.75
CA GLY A 9 -4.05 5.94 7.31
C GLY A 9 -4.62 5.65 5.93
N PHE A 10 -4.32 4.46 5.43
CA PHE A 10 -4.85 3.98 4.17
C PHE A 10 -4.88 2.46 4.18
N ASN A 11 -5.76 1.89 3.37
CA ASN A 11 -5.74 0.47 3.03
C ASN A 11 -5.71 0.40 1.51
N LEU A 12 -4.78 -0.37 0.96
CA LEU A 12 -4.55 -0.47 -0.47
C LEU A 12 -4.36 -1.94 -0.81
N GLY A 13 -4.76 -2.33 -2.00
CA GLY A 13 -4.40 -3.60 -2.57
C GLY A 13 -4.50 -3.60 -4.09
N TYR A 14 -3.76 -4.51 -4.70
CA TYR A 14 -3.90 -4.89 -6.11
C TYR A 14 -4.35 -6.36 -6.17
N GLY A 15 -5.33 -6.67 -7.00
CA GLY A 15 -6.34 -7.70 -6.69
C GLY A 15 -5.85 -9.15 -6.61
N PHE A 16 -6.37 -9.87 -5.62
CA PHE A 16 -6.41 -11.34 -5.59
C PHE A 16 -7.71 -11.93 -6.21
N SER A 17 -8.64 -11.10 -6.70
CA SER A 17 -9.94 -11.53 -7.27
C SER A 17 -10.47 -10.56 -8.35
N ASP A 18 -11.48 -10.97 -9.13
CA ASP A 18 -12.23 -10.10 -10.05
C ASP A 18 -12.75 -8.84 -9.32
N ARG A 19 -12.40 -7.65 -9.83
CA ARG A 19 -12.59 -6.34 -9.18
C ARG A 19 -13.71 -5.51 -9.79
N THR A 20 -14.52 -6.09 -10.67
CA THR A 20 -15.64 -5.37 -11.30
C THR A 20 -16.65 -4.70 -10.32
N PRO A 21 -16.86 -5.13 -9.05
CA PRO A 21 -17.82 -4.47 -8.15
C PRO A 21 -17.27 -3.32 -7.27
N ALA A 22 -16.06 -3.43 -6.69
CA ALA A 22 -15.42 -2.41 -5.83
C ALA A 22 -13.98 -2.81 -5.44
N SER A 23 -13.06 -1.84 -5.33
CA SER A 23 -11.72 -2.06 -4.75
C SER A 23 -11.70 -1.82 -3.23
N GLU A 24 -10.73 -2.38 -2.51
CA GLU A 24 -10.53 -2.13 -1.06
C GLU A 24 -9.85 -0.78 -0.74
N ASN A 25 -9.37 -0.09 -1.79
CA ASN A 25 -8.51 1.09 -1.68
C ASN A 25 -9.21 2.28 -1.00
N VAL A 26 -8.67 2.79 0.09
CA VAL A 26 -9.21 3.95 0.84
C VAL A 26 -8.11 4.78 1.49
N ILE A 27 -8.37 6.09 1.63
CA ILE A 27 -7.70 6.97 2.59
C ILE A 27 -8.60 7.10 3.81
N ILE A 28 -8.03 7.06 5.00
CA ILE A 28 -8.69 7.37 6.27
C ILE A 28 -8.04 8.66 6.77
N TYR A 29 -8.83 9.72 6.92
CA TYR A 29 -8.36 11.00 7.44
C TYR A 29 -9.41 11.62 8.34
N ASP A 30 -9.00 12.06 9.53
CA ASP A 30 -9.86 12.72 10.52
C ASP A 30 -11.15 11.94 10.79
N ASN A 31 -10.99 10.62 10.96
CA ASN A 31 -12.06 9.64 11.20
C ASN A 31 -13.09 9.49 10.05
N LYS A 32 -12.76 9.98 8.85
CA LYS A 32 -13.56 9.80 7.64
C LYS A 32 -12.83 8.92 6.62
N ILE A 33 -13.59 8.10 5.91
CA ILE A 33 -13.12 7.25 4.82
C ILE A 33 -13.35 7.98 3.49
N TYR A 34 -12.31 8.02 2.67
CA TYR A 34 -12.32 8.56 1.31
C TYR A 34 -11.95 7.43 0.36
N LYS A 35 -12.88 7.05 -0.51
CA LYS A 35 -12.67 5.93 -1.44
C LYS A 35 -11.63 6.31 -2.48
N LEU A 36 -10.66 5.42 -2.70
CA LEU A 36 -9.73 5.49 -3.82
C LEU A 36 -10.18 4.56 -4.95
N GLU A 37 -9.78 4.93 -6.17
CA GLU A 37 -9.97 4.12 -7.36
C GLU A 37 -8.90 3.01 -7.43
N GLU A 38 -8.38 2.72 -8.62
CA GLU A 38 -7.35 1.72 -8.84
C GLU A 38 -5.98 2.24 -8.37
N ILE A 39 -5.22 1.34 -7.75
CA ILE A 39 -3.86 1.61 -7.27
C ILE A 39 -2.91 0.73 -8.07
N ASN A 40 -1.90 1.37 -8.64
CA ASN A 40 -0.79 0.75 -9.31
C ASN A 40 0.38 0.62 -8.33
N PHE A 41 0.95 -0.57 -8.23
CA PHE A 41 2.15 -0.86 -7.44
C PHE A 41 3.29 -1.16 -8.39
N GLU A 42 4.25 -0.26 -8.49
CA GLU A 42 5.52 -0.48 -9.18
C GLU A 42 6.51 -1.05 -8.16
N ILE A 43 6.47 -2.37 -7.99
CA ILE A 43 7.35 -3.11 -7.07
C ILE A 43 8.67 -3.42 -7.80
N PRO A 44 9.82 -2.98 -7.28
CA PRO A 44 11.12 -3.27 -7.88
C PRO A 44 11.50 -4.75 -7.70
N PRO A 45 12.43 -5.29 -8.51
CA PRO A 45 12.88 -6.68 -8.40
C PRO A 45 13.45 -7.06 -7.03
N ASN A 46 14.11 -6.12 -6.33
CA ASN A 46 14.49 -6.31 -4.93
C ASN A 46 13.50 -5.56 -4.05
N TYR A 47 12.79 -6.27 -3.17
CA TYR A 47 11.77 -5.69 -2.30
C TYR A 47 12.28 -4.59 -1.36
N THR A 48 13.60 -4.48 -1.18
CA THR A 48 14.24 -3.43 -0.38
C THR A 48 14.56 -2.15 -1.15
N ASP A 49 14.48 -2.16 -2.48
CA ASP A 49 14.59 -0.95 -3.29
C ASP A 49 13.31 -0.12 -3.13
N GLN A 50 13.32 1.17 -3.49
CA GLN A 50 12.16 2.05 -3.34
C GLN A 50 11.01 1.64 -4.28
N TRP A 51 9.78 1.59 -3.77
CA TRP A 51 8.58 1.28 -4.57
C TRP A 51 7.88 2.57 -4.94
N LYS A 52 7.16 2.55 -6.05
CA LYS A 52 6.25 3.65 -6.44
C LYS A 52 4.81 3.14 -6.43
N ILE A 53 3.93 3.86 -5.75
CA ILE A 53 2.55 3.48 -5.51
C ILE A 53 1.66 4.65 -5.89
N THR A 54 0.90 4.50 -6.96
CA THR A 54 0.12 5.59 -7.55
C THR A 54 -1.32 5.20 -7.80
N SER A 55 -2.20 6.19 -7.89
CA SER A 55 -3.60 5.99 -8.27
C SER A 55 -3.82 6.46 -9.70
N ASN A 56 -4.73 5.81 -10.44
CA ASN A 56 -5.09 6.23 -11.80
C ASN A 56 -5.62 7.67 -11.90
N ASN A 57 -6.19 8.21 -10.81
CA ASN A 57 -6.75 9.56 -10.73
C ASN A 57 -5.90 10.56 -9.93
N GLN A 58 -4.62 10.23 -9.65
CA GLN A 58 -3.63 11.11 -9.00
C GLN A 58 -4.00 11.57 -7.57
N ARG A 59 -4.90 10.83 -6.90
CA ARG A 59 -5.28 11.08 -5.51
C ARG A 59 -4.41 10.39 -4.48
N PHE A 60 -3.59 9.45 -4.89
CA PHE A 60 -2.64 8.77 -4.02
C PHE A 60 -1.34 8.60 -4.81
N GLU A 61 -0.31 9.34 -4.45
CA GLU A 61 0.97 9.35 -5.17
C GLU A 61 2.09 9.28 -4.13
N MET A 62 2.61 8.08 -3.93
CA MET A 62 3.58 7.78 -2.88
C MET A 62 4.79 7.03 -3.42
N THR A 63 5.92 7.22 -2.76
CA THR A 63 7.00 6.25 -2.69
C THR A 63 6.90 5.49 -1.37
N PHE A 64 7.36 4.25 -1.39
CA PHE A 64 7.58 3.46 -0.19
C PHE A 64 9.07 3.14 -0.10
N ASP A 65 9.67 3.50 1.03
CA ASP A 65 11.08 3.32 1.35
C ASP A 65 11.22 2.15 2.34
N PRO A 66 11.56 0.94 1.86
CA PRO A 66 11.69 -0.23 2.71
C PRO A 66 12.83 -0.10 3.71
N VAL A 67 12.64 -0.68 4.90
CA VAL A 67 13.64 -0.77 5.96
C VAL A 67 13.91 -2.22 6.34
N VAL A 68 12.87 -3.06 6.40
CA VAL A 68 12.98 -4.47 6.74
C VAL A 68 12.08 -5.30 5.83
N ASP A 69 12.64 -6.31 5.17
CA ASP A 69 11.86 -7.36 4.51
C ASP A 69 11.83 -8.62 5.39
N ARG A 70 10.63 -8.94 5.89
CA ARG A 70 10.38 -10.20 6.59
C ARG A 70 9.84 -11.22 5.60
N ARG A 71 10.74 -12.03 5.06
CA ARG A 71 10.38 -13.17 4.20
C ARG A 71 10.00 -14.40 5.02
N THR A 72 8.83 -14.97 4.75
CA THR A 72 8.40 -16.25 5.30
C THR A 72 8.20 -17.25 4.16
N GLN A 73 8.96 -18.36 4.20
CA GLN A 73 8.80 -19.46 3.26
C GLN A 73 8.11 -20.63 3.96
N THR A 74 6.97 -21.06 3.43
CA THR A 74 6.27 -22.27 3.91
C THR A 74 6.34 -23.34 2.82
N ASN A 75 7.00 -24.47 3.11
CA ASN A 75 7.04 -25.66 2.26
C ASN A 75 6.33 -26.80 2.99
N LEU A 76 5.02 -26.96 2.75
CA LEU A 76 4.26 -28.11 3.23
C LEU A 76 3.84 -28.96 2.04
N LEU A 77 4.71 -29.93 1.67
CA LEU A 77 4.58 -31.08 0.73
C LEU A 77 3.86 -30.91 -0.63
N VAL A 78 2.89 -30.03 -0.78
CA VAL A 78 2.12 -29.69 -1.99
C VAL A 78 1.94 -28.16 -2.14
N VAL A 79 1.97 -27.38 -1.05
CA VAL A 79 1.79 -25.91 -1.08
C VAL A 79 3.13 -25.22 -0.86
N LYS A 80 3.54 -24.40 -1.84
CA LYS A 80 4.66 -23.47 -1.70
C LYS A 80 4.12 -22.04 -1.64
N SER A 81 4.33 -21.38 -0.52
CA SER A 81 4.05 -19.96 -0.35
C SER A 81 5.36 -19.21 -0.07
N ASP A 82 5.59 -18.14 -0.83
CA ASP A 82 6.66 -17.17 -0.59
C ASP A 82 5.99 -15.83 -0.27
N GLN A 83 6.04 -15.44 1.00
CA GLN A 83 5.43 -14.22 1.50
C GLN A 83 6.50 -13.24 1.90
N HIS A 84 6.45 -12.04 1.31
CA HIS A 84 7.27 -10.89 1.68
C HIS A 84 6.40 -9.88 2.42
N GLN A 85 6.75 -9.63 3.69
CA GLN A 85 6.14 -8.57 4.49
C GLN A 85 7.18 -7.49 4.73
N VAL A 86 7.05 -6.39 3.98
CA VAL A 86 8.08 -5.37 3.86
C VAL A 86 7.64 -4.15 4.65
N PHE A 87 8.40 -3.78 5.67
CA PHE A 87 8.16 -2.65 6.56
C PHE A 87 9.03 -1.46 6.16
N GLY A 88 8.48 -0.25 6.24
CA GLY A 88 9.19 0.95 5.83
C GLY A 88 8.38 2.21 6.02
N TYR A 89 8.69 3.22 5.22
CA TYR A 89 8.08 4.55 5.31
C TYR A 89 7.47 4.97 3.98
N PHE A 90 6.29 5.58 4.05
CA PHE A 90 5.60 6.16 2.90
C PHE A 90 5.86 7.66 2.83
N ASN A 91 6.12 8.15 1.63
CA ASN A 91 6.45 9.54 1.32
C ASN A 91 5.69 9.98 0.06
N GLY A 92 5.06 11.16 0.06
CA GLY A 92 4.32 11.64 -1.10
C GLY A 92 3.07 12.43 -0.72
N TYR A 93 1.95 12.21 -1.41
CA TYR A 93 0.71 12.91 -1.11
C TYR A 93 -0.55 12.08 -1.33
N ALA A 94 -1.57 12.43 -0.54
CA ALA A 94 -2.93 11.92 -0.65
C ALA A 94 -3.90 13.10 -0.84
N THR A 95 -4.85 12.99 -1.77
CA THR A 95 -5.81 14.06 -2.10
C THR A 95 -7.23 13.62 -1.73
N LEU A 96 -7.89 14.41 -0.89
CA LEU A 96 -9.28 14.18 -0.45
C LEU A 96 -10.29 14.57 -1.54
N ASP A 97 -11.57 14.24 -1.34
CA ASP A 97 -12.64 14.48 -2.35
C ASP A 97 -12.85 15.97 -2.63
N ASP A 98 -12.54 16.84 -1.66
CA ASP A 98 -12.64 18.30 -1.77
C ASP A 98 -11.39 18.95 -2.40
N GLY A 99 -10.43 18.13 -2.84
CA GLY A 99 -9.16 18.59 -3.41
C GLY A 99 -8.08 18.93 -2.38
N THR A 100 -8.35 18.77 -1.07
CA THR A 100 -7.33 18.96 -0.03
C THR A 100 -6.18 17.97 -0.23
N LYS A 101 -4.96 18.50 -0.39
CA LYS A 101 -3.74 17.71 -0.59
C LYS A 101 -3.00 17.56 0.74
N LEU A 102 -2.89 16.32 1.21
CA LEU A 102 -2.19 15.94 2.42
C LEU A 102 -0.76 15.52 2.04
N LEU A 103 0.24 16.23 2.56
CA LEU A 103 1.64 15.83 2.41
C LEU A 103 1.92 14.70 3.40
N VAL A 104 2.43 13.58 2.92
CA VAL A 104 2.80 12.43 3.74
C VAL A 104 4.31 12.33 3.72
N LYS A 105 4.93 12.30 4.90
CA LYS A 105 6.37 12.22 5.04
C LYS A 105 6.73 11.25 6.17
N ASP A 106 7.66 10.35 5.88
CA ASP A 106 8.19 9.35 6.80
C ASP A 106 7.08 8.59 7.54
N PHE A 107 5.97 8.30 6.84
CA PHE A 107 4.80 7.70 7.47
C PHE A 107 4.96 6.18 7.56
N PRO A 108 5.01 5.60 8.77
CA PRO A 108 5.34 4.19 8.92
C PRO A 108 4.21 3.29 8.43
N GLY A 109 4.58 2.19 7.79
CA GLY A 109 3.65 1.16 7.36
C GLY A 109 4.34 -0.09 6.84
N PHE A 110 3.58 -0.96 6.20
CA PHE A 110 4.11 -2.14 5.54
C PHE A 110 3.31 -2.44 4.27
N ALA A 111 3.94 -3.19 3.37
CA ALA A 111 3.33 -3.76 2.18
C ALA A 111 3.58 -5.27 2.16
N GLU A 112 2.64 -6.04 1.62
CA GLU A 112 2.74 -7.49 1.50
C GLU A 112 2.65 -7.92 0.03
N ASP A 113 3.55 -8.81 -0.37
CA ASP A 113 3.46 -9.53 -1.64
C ASP A 113 3.46 -11.05 -1.34
N VAL A 114 2.48 -11.76 -1.87
CA VAL A 114 2.24 -13.18 -1.59
C VAL A 114 2.18 -13.94 -2.91
N TYR A 115 3.19 -14.75 -3.16
CA TYR A 115 3.19 -15.68 -4.29
C TYR A 115 2.76 -17.07 -3.84
N ASN A 116 1.60 -17.53 -4.32
CA ASN A 116 1.11 -18.89 -4.13
C ASN A 116 1.28 -19.71 -5.41
N ARG A 117 1.98 -20.84 -5.34
CA ARG A 117 1.99 -21.84 -6.42
C ARG A 117 1.20 -23.07 -5.98
N PHE A 118 0.15 -23.39 -6.75
CA PHE A 118 -0.64 -24.62 -6.61
C PHE A 118 -0.04 -25.76 -7.42
#